data_AF-A0A554GYR0-F1
#
_entry.id   AF-A0A554GYR0-F1
#
_cell.length_a   1.000
_cell.length_b   1.000
_cell.length_c   1.000
_cell.angle_alpha   90.00
_cell.angle_beta   90.00
_cell.angle_gamma   90.00
#
_symmetry.space_group_name_H-M   'P 1'
#
loop_
_entity.id
_entity.type
_entity.pdbx_description
1 polymer ?
#
loop_
_entity_poly.entity_id
_entity_poly.type
_entity_poly.pdbx_seq_one_letter_code
_entity_poly.pdbx_strand_id
1 'polypeptide(L)'
;MISPELSTIQRNKKRSAALEAEVAAFLKRGGVIETKKGFPSKPKPKQYGRMTPAPVRPPAPKHRTKEALRAAAPKDAIQDRCHARAEQVEVVRRLAETMTITDVMRETGLSIYRLRKMARVHGFEYKAFSPASNLIPYQHDPAADALNVARIKAARDRGISRKAAVVELGLSNTMINRLIREFNIDYPLQGPSAK
;
A
#
# COMPACT_ATOMS: atom_id res chain seq x y z
N MET A 1 -57.63 -13.93 -69.94
CA MET A 1 -57.29 -14.08 -68.51
C MET A 1 -58.55 -14.50 -67.76
N ILE A 2 -58.61 -15.74 -67.25
CA ILE A 2 -59.76 -16.24 -66.46
C ILE A 2 -59.52 -15.85 -65.00
N SER A 3 -60.42 -15.04 -64.46
CA SER A 3 -60.29 -14.39 -63.16
C SER A 3 -60.12 -15.41 -62.01
N PRO A 4 -59.18 -15.21 -61.07
CA PRO A 4 -58.97 -16.10 -59.92
C PRO A 4 -60.22 -16.28 -59.05
N GLU A 5 -61.14 -15.33 -59.08
CA GLU A 5 -62.43 -15.38 -58.37
C GLU A 5 -63.37 -16.48 -58.89
N LEU A 6 -63.38 -16.77 -60.19
CA LEU A 6 -64.21 -17.85 -60.72
C LEU A 6 -63.73 -19.23 -60.24
N SER A 7 -62.42 -19.40 -60.06
CA SER A 7 -61.81 -20.62 -59.55
C SER A 7 -62.12 -20.83 -58.06
N THR A 8 -62.13 -19.78 -57.24
CA THR A 8 -62.47 -19.91 -55.81
C THR A 8 -63.95 -20.22 -55.61
N ILE A 9 -64.84 -19.59 -56.40
CA ILE A 9 -66.28 -19.88 -56.38
C ILE A 9 -66.54 -21.34 -56.73
N GLN A 10 -65.92 -21.86 -57.80
CA GLN A 10 -66.09 -23.27 -58.20
C GLN A 10 -65.57 -24.25 -57.15
N ARG A 11 -64.42 -23.96 -56.52
CA ARG A 11 -63.88 -24.78 -55.42
C ARG A 11 -64.80 -24.76 -54.20
N ASN A 12 -65.35 -23.60 -53.85
CA ASN A 12 -66.28 -23.47 -52.74
C ASN A 12 -67.58 -24.23 -52.99
N LYS A 13 -68.10 -24.20 -54.23
CA LYS A 13 -69.30 -24.96 -54.62
C LYS A 13 -69.11 -26.47 -54.49
N LYS A 14 -67.94 -27.00 -54.87
CA LYS A 14 -67.62 -28.42 -54.67
C LYS A 14 -67.52 -28.77 -53.18
N ARG A 15 -66.89 -27.90 -52.39
CA ARG A 15 -66.74 -28.09 -50.93
C ARG A 15 -68.08 -28.02 -50.20
N SER A 16 -68.96 -27.08 -50.56
CA SER A 16 -70.29 -26.97 -49.95
C SER A 16 -71.15 -28.20 -50.26
N ALA A 17 -71.14 -28.69 -51.51
CA ALA A 17 -71.89 -29.89 -51.89
C ALA A 17 -71.43 -31.14 -51.12
N ALA A 18 -70.12 -31.30 -50.89
CA ALA A 18 -69.59 -32.40 -50.08
C ALA A 18 -70.04 -32.31 -48.62
N LEU A 19 -69.96 -31.12 -48.02
CA LEU A 19 -70.42 -30.88 -46.64
C LEU A 19 -71.93 -31.10 -46.49
N GLU A 20 -72.73 -30.68 -47.47
CA GLU A 20 -74.18 -30.92 -47.47
C GLU A 20 -74.51 -32.42 -47.49
N ALA A 21 -73.78 -33.21 -48.29
CA ALA A 21 -73.95 -34.67 -48.33
C ALA A 21 -73.60 -35.33 -46.99
N GLU A 22 -72.53 -34.88 -46.32
CA GLU A 22 -72.12 -35.36 -45.01
C GLU A 22 -73.13 -34.99 -43.91
N VAL A 23 -73.61 -33.74 -43.91
CA VAL A 23 -74.66 -33.28 -42.99
C VAL A 23 -75.94 -34.09 -43.19
N ALA A 24 -76.34 -34.34 -44.45
CA ALA A 24 -77.51 -35.16 -44.75
C ALA A 24 -77.34 -36.61 -44.29
N ALA A 25 -76.15 -37.20 -44.44
CA ALA A 25 -75.85 -38.54 -43.94
C ALA A 25 -75.88 -38.60 -42.40
N PHE A 26 -75.39 -37.56 -41.72
CA PHE A 26 -75.42 -37.44 -40.26
C PHE A 26 -76.86 -37.33 -39.73
N LEU A 27 -77.69 -36.51 -40.36
CA LEU A 27 -79.12 -36.37 -40.02
C LEU A 27 -79.89 -37.68 -40.29
N LYS A 28 -79.61 -38.39 -41.40
CA LYS A 28 -80.22 -39.69 -41.70
C LYS A 28 -79.89 -40.78 -40.67
N ARG A 29 -78.71 -40.71 -40.03
CA ARG A 29 -78.31 -41.62 -38.95
C ARG A 29 -78.92 -41.25 -37.58
N GLY A 30 -79.75 -40.20 -37.52
CA GLY A 30 -80.40 -39.74 -36.29
C GLY A 30 -79.61 -38.73 -35.46
N GLY A 31 -78.55 -38.12 -36.03
CA GLY A 31 -77.78 -37.08 -35.34
C GLY A 31 -78.56 -35.77 -35.20
N VAL A 32 -78.38 -35.06 -34.09
CA VAL A 32 -78.99 -33.74 -33.82
C VAL A 32 -77.88 -32.68 -33.79
N ILE A 33 -78.04 -31.60 -34.57
CA ILE A 33 -77.08 -30.48 -34.61
C ILE A 33 -77.58 -29.37 -33.69
N GLU A 34 -76.94 -29.19 -32.54
CA GLU A 34 -77.21 -28.07 -31.64
C GLU A 34 -76.30 -26.87 -31.94
N THR A 35 -76.91 -25.73 -32.27
CA THR A 35 -76.15 -24.47 -32.42
C THR A 35 -76.05 -23.76 -31.07
N LYS A 36 -74.89 -23.86 -30.42
CA LYS A 36 -74.64 -23.14 -29.16
C LYS A 36 -74.38 -21.65 -29.44
N LYS A 37 -75.12 -20.75 -28.77
CA LYS A 37 -74.83 -19.31 -28.80
C LYS A 37 -73.49 -19.07 -28.09
N GLY A 38 -72.52 -18.50 -28.79
CA GLY A 38 -71.20 -18.18 -28.22
C GLY A 38 -71.31 -17.22 -27.03
N PHE A 39 -70.41 -17.37 -26.05
CA PHE A 39 -70.36 -16.52 -24.87
C PHE A 39 -69.88 -15.10 -25.22
N PRO A 40 -70.53 -14.02 -24.75
CA PRO A 40 -70.05 -12.65 -24.94
C PRO A 40 -68.89 -12.35 -23.98
N SER A 41 -67.73 -12.99 -24.16
CA SER A 41 -66.51 -12.56 -23.48
C SER A 41 -65.97 -11.32 -24.18
N LYS A 42 -66.32 -10.13 -23.67
CA LYS A 42 -65.63 -8.90 -24.06
C LYS A 42 -64.31 -8.85 -23.30
N PRO A 43 -63.13 -8.93 -23.96
CA PRO A 43 -61.87 -8.75 -23.27
C PRO A 43 -61.83 -7.36 -22.64
N LYS A 44 -61.41 -7.26 -21.37
CA LYS A 44 -61.27 -5.97 -20.69
C LYS A 44 -60.26 -5.10 -21.46
N PRO A 45 -60.52 -3.80 -21.67
CA PRO A 45 -59.58 -2.92 -22.35
C PRO A 45 -58.27 -2.84 -21.55
N LYS A 46 -57.13 -2.95 -22.24
CA LYS A 46 -55.80 -2.79 -21.63
C LYS A 46 -55.70 -1.36 -21.07
N GLN A 47 -55.38 -1.23 -19.78
CA GLN A 47 -55.10 0.08 -19.18
C GLN A 47 -53.84 0.65 -19.85
N TYR A 48 -54.01 1.74 -20.62
CA TYR A 48 -52.87 2.48 -21.17
C TYR A 48 -52.22 3.32 -20.07
N GLY A 49 -50.97 2.98 -19.76
CA GLY A 49 -50.13 3.59 -18.74
C GLY A 49 -48.82 2.79 -18.68
N ARG A 50 -47.69 3.43 -18.36
CA ARG A 50 -46.38 2.78 -18.30
C ARG A 50 -46.45 1.67 -17.23
N MET A 51 -46.55 0.41 -17.66
CA MET A 51 -46.51 -0.79 -16.82
C MET A 51 -45.09 -0.99 -16.28
N THR A 52 -44.58 -0.01 -15.54
CA THR A 52 -43.48 -0.27 -14.61
C THR A 52 -44.13 -0.93 -13.40
N PRO A 53 -43.86 -2.23 -13.12
CA PRO A 53 -44.16 -2.75 -11.80
C PRO A 53 -43.53 -1.80 -10.78
N ALA A 54 -44.21 -1.55 -9.66
CA ALA A 54 -43.61 -0.81 -8.55
C ALA A 54 -42.21 -1.39 -8.32
N PRO A 55 -41.15 -0.56 -8.17
CA PRO A 55 -39.79 -1.06 -8.06
C PRO A 55 -39.77 -2.12 -6.96
N VAL A 56 -39.53 -3.37 -7.35
CA VAL A 56 -39.45 -4.49 -6.42
C VAL A 56 -38.34 -4.10 -5.46
N ARG A 57 -38.72 -3.79 -4.22
CA ARG A 57 -37.76 -3.46 -3.18
C ARG A 57 -36.78 -4.64 -3.14
N PRO A 58 -35.47 -4.44 -3.33
CA PRO A 58 -34.53 -5.54 -3.27
C PRO A 58 -34.72 -6.23 -1.91
N PRO A 59 -34.64 -7.58 -1.84
CA PRO A 59 -34.74 -8.27 -0.56
C PRO A 59 -33.72 -7.65 0.39
N ALA A 60 -34.16 -7.29 1.60
CA ALA A 60 -33.28 -6.69 2.59
C ALA A 60 -32.01 -7.53 2.69
N PRO A 61 -30.81 -6.93 2.65
CA PRO A 61 -29.57 -7.68 2.81
C PRO A 61 -29.71 -8.55 4.06
N LYS A 62 -29.51 -9.86 3.92
CA LYS A 62 -29.46 -10.79 5.04
C LYS A 62 -28.24 -10.44 5.87
N HIS A 63 -28.31 -9.37 6.68
CA HIS A 63 -27.28 -9.04 7.63
C HIS A 63 -27.20 -10.23 8.58
N ARG A 64 -26.15 -11.06 8.44
CA ARG A 64 -25.80 -11.98 9.52
C ARG A 64 -25.66 -11.12 10.76
N THR A 65 -26.42 -11.43 11.81
CA THR A 65 -26.28 -10.74 13.08
C THR A 65 -24.82 -10.81 13.51
N LYS A 66 -24.33 -9.78 14.23
CA LYS A 66 -22.93 -9.75 14.72
C LYS A 66 -22.58 -11.03 15.50
N GLU A 67 -23.57 -11.64 16.15
CA GLU A 67 -23.48 -12.91 16.85
C GLU A 67 -23.28 -14.11 15.92
N ALA A 68 -24.05 -14.21 14.83
CA ALA A 68 -23.86 -15.26 13.83
C ALA A 68 -22.48 -15.17 13.15
N LEU A 69 -21.96 -13.95 12.94
CA LEU A 69 -20.61 -13.74 12.44
C LEU A 69 -19.53 -14.14 13.45
N ARG A 70 -19.72 -13.83 14.74
CA ARG A 70 -18.80 -14.25 15.81
C ARG A 70 -18.81 -15.77 16.03
N ALA A 71 -19.97 -16.42 15.94
CA ALA A 71 -20.09 -17.87 16.06
C ALA A 71 -19.45 -18.62 14.88
N ALA A 72 -19.50 -18.05 13.67
CA ALA A 72 -18.89 -18.61 12.47
C ALA A 72 -17.39 -18.28 12.32
N ALA A 73 -16.84 -17.37 13.13
CA ALA A 73 -15.42 -17.03 13.06
C ALA A 73 -14.57 -18.14 13.68
N PRO A 74 -13.49 -18.60 13.01
CA PRO A 74 -12.57 -19.56 13.58
C PRO A 74 -11.91 -18.96 14.83
N LYS A 75 -12.11 -19.60 15.99
CA LYS A 75 -11.60 -19.13 17.28
C LYS A 75 -10.08 -19.24 17.36
N ASP A 76 -9.52 -20.25 16.69
CA ASP A 76 -8.09 -20.57 16.72
C ASP A 76 -7.25 -19.53 15.96
N ALA A 77 -7.80 -18.98 14.87
CA ALA A 77 -7.14 -17.97 14.05
C ALA A 77 -6.77 -16.68 14.80
N ILE A 78 -7.42 -16.39 15.94
CA ILE A 78 -7.07 -15.25 16.79
C ILE A 78 -5.82 -15.56 17.59
N GLN A 79 -5.74 -16.76 18.18
CA GLN A 79 -4.58 -17.20 18.95
C GLN A 79 -3.35 -17.27 18.06
N ASP A 80 -3.48 -17.86 16.87
CA ASP A 80 -2.39 -17.98 15.89
C ASP A 80 -1.79 -16.61 15.54
N ARG A 81 -2.64 -15.58 15.35
CA ARG A 81 -2.19 -14.21 15.07
C ARG A 81 -1.51 -13.55 16.27
N CYS A 82 -1.97 -13.84 17.49
CA CYS A 82 -1.35 -13.35 18.71
C CYS A 82 0.03 -13.99 18.92
N HIS A 83 0.14 -15.31 18.74
CA HIS A 83 1.39 -16.05 18.83
C HIS A 83 2.38 -15.61 17.76
N ALA A 84 1.96 -15.51 16.49
CA ALA A 84 2.81 -15.03 15.41
C ALA A 84 3.34 -13.60 15.66
N ARG A 85 2.57 -12.73 16.32
CA ARG A 85 3.03 -11.39 16.73
C ARG A 85 4.04 -11.46 17.88
N ALA A 86 3.82 -12.34 18.85
CA ALA A 86 4.74 -12.54 19.96
C ALA A 86 6.09 -13.08 19.48
N GLU A 87 6.08 -14.08 18.60
CA GLU A 87 7.28 -14.64 17.96
C GLU A 87 8.05 -13.58 17.17
N GLN A 88 7.34 -12.75 16.40
CA GLN A 88 7.96 -11.64 15.67
C GLN A 88 8.64 -10.63 16.61
N VAL A 89 8.05 -10.37 17.77
CA VAL A 89 8.65 -9.48 18.78
C VAL A 89 9.92 -10.09 19.36
N GLU A 90 9.92 -11.39 19.66
CA GLU A 90 11.11 -12.07 20.19
C GLU A 90 12.26 -12.09 19.17
N VAL A 91 11.97 -12.29 17.88
CA VAL A 91 12.97 -12.18 16.81
C VAL A 91 13.54 -10.77 16.75
N VAL A 92 12.67 -9.74 16.73
CA VAL A 92 13.10 -8.34 16.70
C VAL A 92 13.91 -7.98 17.94
N ARG A 93 13.57 -8.52 19.12
CA ARG A 93 14.28 -8.29 20.38
C ARG A 93 15.73 -8.76 20.30
N ARG A 94 15.96 -9.99 19.78
CA ARG A 94 17.31 -10.54 19.59
C ARG A 94 18.13 -9.71 18.60
N LEU A 95 17.50 -9.24 17.52
CA LEU A 95 18.17 -8.37 16.55
C LEU A 95 18.51 -7.00 17.15
N ALA A 96 17.62 -6.44 17.98
CA ALA A 96 17.81 -5.13 18.59
C ALA A 96 19.04 -5.03 19.50
N GLU A 97 19.46 -6.15 20.12
CA GLU A 97 20.68 -6.23 20.95
C GLU A 97 21.96 -5.97 20.14
N THR A 98 21.98 -6.38 18.87
CA THR A 98 23.19 -6.35 18.04
C THR A 98 23.17 -5.22 17.00
N MET A 99 21.99 -4.84 16.53
CA MET A 99 21.79 -4.01 15.34
C MET A 99 21.11 -2.67 15.62
N THR A 100 21.32 -1.74 14.69
CA THR A 100 20.59 -0.47 14.71
C THR A 100 19.18 -0.64 14.16
N ILE A 101 18.25 0.24 14.52
CA ILE A 101 16.85 0.15 14.07
C ILE A 101 16.71 0.14 12.54
N THR A 102 17.63 0.80 11.82
CA THR A 102 17.64 0.82 10.36
C THR A 102 18.09 -0.49 9.75
N ASP A 103 18.99 -1.21 10.41
CA ASP A 103 19.44 -2.53 9.97
C ASP A 103 18.34 -3.56 10.23
N VAL A 104 17.71 -3.53 11.40
CA VAL A 104 16.55 -4.39 11.72
C VAL A 104 15.40 -4.16 10.74
N MET A 105 15.15 -2.92 10.31
CA MET A 105 14.19 -2.62 9.26
C MET A 105 14.55 -3.30 7.93
N ARG A 106 15.83 -3.27 7.52
CA ARG A 106 16.29 -3.88 6.28
C ARG A 106 16.16 -5.41 6.30
N GLU A 107 16.45 -6.04 7.43
CA GLU A 107 16.36 -7.49 7.58
C GLU A 107 14.93 -8.00 7.69
N THR A 108 14.10 -7.33 8.50
CA THR A 108 12.74 -7.82 8.79
C THR A 108 11.68 -7.30 7.82
N GLY A 109 12.00 -6.26 7.05
CA GLY A 109 11.03 -5.56 6.18
C GLY A 109 9.92 -4.83 6.96
N LEU A 110 10.02 -4.74 8.29
CA LEU A 110 9.04 -4.03 9.12
C LEU A 110 9.28 -2.53 9.09
N SER A 111 8.20 -1.76 9.05
CA SER A 111 8.31 -0.30 9.09
C SER A 111 8.94 0.20 10.40
N ILE A 112 9.70 1.29 10.31
CA ILE A 112 10.35 1.95 11.47
C ILE A 112 9.32 2.25 12.57
N TYR A 113 8.12 2.70 12.21
CA TYR A 113 7.04 2.95 13.16
C TYR A 113 6.68 1.70 13.97
N ARG A 114 6.55 0.55 13.31
CA ARG A 114 6.20 -0.72 13.95
C ARG A 114 7.31 -1.18 14.90
N LEU A 115 8.56 -1.07 14.47
CA LEU A 115 9.74 -1.39 15.28
C LEU A 115 9.83 -0.52 16.55
N ARG A 116 9.61 0.80 16.43
CA ARG A 116 9.55 1.72 17.60
C ARG A 116 8.39 1.37 18.53
N LYS A 117 7.23 1.01 17.98
CA LYS A 117 6.06 0.60 18.77
C LYS A 117 6.34 -0.70 19.54
N MET A 118 6.98 -1.68 18.92
CA MET A 118 7.39 -2.94 19.57
C MET A 118 8.36 -2.67 20.73
N ALA A 119 9.40 -1.88 20.50
CA ALA A 119 10.35 -1.45 21.53
C ALA A 119 9.65 -0.79 22.74
N ARG A 120 8.74 0.15 22.48
CA ARG A 120 7.98 0.84 23.54
C ARG A 120 7.05 -0.09 24.33
N VAL A 121 6.37 -1.01 23.66
CA VAL A 121 5.39 -1.92 24.30
C VAL A 121 6.09 -3.04 25.08
N HIS A 122 7.22 -3.54 24.58
CA HIS A 122 7.91 -4.71 25.14
C HIS A 122 9.18 -4.34 25.92
N GLY A 123 9.53 -3.05 26.03
CA GLY A 123 10.58 -2.54 26.90
C GLY A 123 11.98 -2.94 26.48
N PHE A 124 12.31 -2.87 25.18
CA PHE A 124 13.67 -3.07 24.68
C PHE A 124 14.11 -1.91 23.81
N GLU A 125 15.41 -1.73 23.67
CA GLU A 125 16.01 -0.65 22.87
C GLU A 125 16.88 -1.23 21.75
N TYR A 126 17.02 -0.46 20.67
CA TYR A 126 17.93 -0.80 19.57
C TYR A 126 19.30 -0.19 19.82
N LYS A 127 20.35 -0.79 19.26
CA LYS A 127 21.69 -0.21 19.30
C LYS A 127 21.69 1.19 18.68
N ALA A 128 22.27 2.15 19.39
CA ALA A 128 22.42 3.52 18.91
C ALA A 128 23.32 3.54 17.67
N PHE A 129 22.88 4.26 16.64
CA PHE A 129 23.71 4.53 15.47
C PHE A 129 24.81 5.52 15.86
N SER A 130 26.08 5.10 15.72
CA SER A 130 27.24 5.98 15.92
C SER A 130 27.76 6.45 14.57
N PRO A 131 27.52 7.71 14.17
CA PRO A 131 28.02 8.24 12.90
C PRO A 131 29.55 8.35 12.86
N ALA A 132 30.20 8.35 14.02
CA ALA A 132 31.65 8.48 14.15
C ALA A 132 32.40 7.15 14.02
N SER A 133 31.72 6.00 13.84
CA SER A 133 32.39 4.69 13.81
C SER A 133 33.41 4.55 12.68
N ASN A 134 33.14 5.19 11.53
CA ASN A 134 33.99 5.16 10.35
C ASN A 134 34.79 6.45 10.16
N LEU A 135 34.65 7.41 11.09
CA LEU A 135 35.38 8.66 11.02
C LEU A 135 36.78 8.42 11.60
N ILE A 136 37.74 8.17 10.72
CA ILE A 136 39.16 8.11 11.11
C ILE A 136 39.51 9.51 11.63
N PRO A 137 39.84 9.68 12.92
CA PRO A 137 40.27 10.97 13.44
C PRO A 137 41.51 11.40 12.66
N TYR A 138 41.57 12.67 12.27
CA TYR A 138 42.76 13.21 11.61
C TYR A 138 43.97 13.06 12.54
N GLN A 139 44.90 12.19 12.16
CA GLN A 139 46.15 11.98 12.89
C GLN A 139 47.21 12.93 12.35
N HIS A 140 47.94 13.57 13.24
CA HIS A 140 49.10 14.38 12.88
C HIS A 140 50.29 13.47 12.62
N ASP A 141 51.14 13.83 11.66
CA ASP A 141 52.38 13.11 11.40
C ASP A 141 53.44 13.52 12.45
N PRO A 142 53.82 12.62 13.38
CA PRO A 142 54.77 12.94 14.44
C PRO A 142 56.17 13.28 13.91
N ALA A 143 56.57 12.75 12.75
CA ALA A 143 57.88 13.04 12.17
C ALA A 143 57.93 14.47 11.61
N ALA A 144 56.89 14.88 10.88
CA ALA A 144 56.75 16.26 10.42
C ALA A 144 56.65 17.26 11.58
N ASP A 145 55.93 16.90 12.63
CA ASP A 145 55.79 17.73 13.84
C ASP A 145 57.13 17.92 14.56
N ALA A 146 57.94 16.87 14.70
CA ALA A 146 59.27 16.95 15.30
C ALA A 146 60.21 17.90 14.51
N LEU A 147 60.17 17.84 13.18
CA LEU A 147 60.93 18.76 12.32
C LEU A 147 60.47 20.21 12.48
N ASN A 148 59.16 20.44 12.54
CA ASN A 148 58.59 21.77 12.76
C ASN A 148 58.91 22.31 14.15
N VAL A 149 58.92 21.47 15.19
CA VAL A 149 59.35 21.86 16.54
C VAL A 149 60.81 22.32 16.56
N ALA A 150 61.71 21.62 15.86
CA ALA A 150 63.11 22.05 15.75
C ALA A 150 63.23 23.42 15.05
N ARG A 151 62.46 23.65 13.98
CA ARG A 151 62.39 24.94 13.28
C ARG A 151 61.84 26.05 14.17
N ILE A 152 60.80 25.78 14.95
CA ILE A 152 60.22 26.72 15.91
C ILE A 152 61.24 27.08 17.01
N LYS A 153 61.97 26.10 17.55
CA LYS A 153 63.04 26.38 18.52
C LYS A 153 64.15 27.26 17.93
N ALA A 154 64.59 26.97 16.69
CA ALA A 154 65.56 27.81 16.01
C ALA A 154 65.06 29.25 15.77
N ALA A 155 63.79 29.43 15.42
CA ALA A 155 63.18 30.76 15.27
C ALA A 155 63.06 31.52 16.61
N ARG A 156 62.78 30.79 17.71
CA ARG A 156 62.79 31.33 19.08
C ARG A 156 64.18 31.84 19.43
N ASP A 157 65.22 31.05 19.17
CA ASP A 157 66.60 31.41 19.51
C ASP A 157 67.10 32.62 18.71
N ARG A 158 66.53 32.87 17.53
CA ARG A 158 66.72 34.13 16.76
C ARG A 158 65.97 35.33 17.33
N GLY A 159 65.12 35.14 18.35
CA GLY A 159 64.33 36.20 18.98
C GLY A 159 63.13 36.66 18.17
N ILE A 160 62.64 35.83 17.24
CA ILE A 160 61.56 36.23 16.32
C ILE A 160 60.20 36.07 17.01
N SER A 161 59.29 37.04 16.84
CA SER A 161 57.95 36.96 17.42
C SER A 161 57.15 35.79 16.83
N ARG A 162 56.15 35.27 17.56
CA ARG A 162 55.32 34.15 17.07
C ARG A 162 54.64 34.45 15.74
N LYS A 163 54.14 35.69 15.54
CA LYS A 163 53.52 36.11 14.27
C LYS A 163 54.51 36.14 13.12
N ALA A 164 55.74 36.60 13.37
CA ALA A 164 56.79 36.59 12.36
C ALA A 164 57.23 35.16 12.03
N ALA A 165 57.32 34.27 13.02
CA ALA A 165 57.65 32.85 12.82
C ALA A 165 56.60 32.09 11.98
N VAL A 166 55.31 32.43 12.10
CA VAL A 166 54.24 31.91 11.22
C VAL A 166 54.54 32.22 9.75
N VAL A 167 54.95 33.46 9.47
CA VAL A 167 55.24 33.93 8.10
C VAL A 167 56.55 33.33 7.59
N GLU A 168 57.60 33.34 8.39
CA GLU A 168 58.94 32.86 8.01
C GLU A 168 58.98 31.34 7.81
N LEU A 169 58.35 30.57 8.69
CA LEU A 169 58.35 29.11 8.63
C LEU A 169 57.27 28.55 7.68
N GLY A 170 56.37 29.40 7.17
CA GLY A 170 55.26 28.98 6.32
C GLY A 170 54.26 28.05 7.01
N LEU A 171 54.18 28.09 8.34
CA LEU A 171 53.32 27.23 9.15
C LEU A 171 52.02 27.95 9.50
N SER A 172 50.92 27.22 9.66
CA SER A 172 49.66 27.82 10.10
C SER A 172 49.73 28.25 11.58
N ASN A 173 49.00 29.31 11.92
CA ASN A 173 48.93 29.78 13.32
C ASN A 173 48.34 28.71 14.25
N THR A 174 47.41 27.87 13.77
CA THR A 174 46.86 26.75 14.54
C THR A 174 47.92 25.68 14.80
N MET A 175 48.72 25.31 13.80
CA MET A 175 49.80 24.33 13.94
C MET A 175 50.89 24.80 14.89
N ILE A 176 51.37 26.04 14.77
CA ILE A 176 52.37 26.59 15.69
C ILE A 176 51.86 26.61 17.14
N ASN A 177 50.63 27.10 17.38
CA ASN A 177 50.08 27.13 18.74
C ASN A 177 49.85 25.72 19.30
N ARG A 178 49.47 24.75 18.45
CA ARG A 178 49.35 23.34 18.83
C ARG A 178 50.71 22.78 19.27
N LEU A 179 51.74 22.90 18.42
CA LEU A 179 53.09 22.40 18.70
C LEU A 179 53.72 23.07 19.94
N ILE A 180 53.51 24.37 20.13
CA ILE A 180 53.97 25.08 21.33
C ILE A 180 53.36 24.49 22.60
N ARG A 181 52.05 24.18 22.58
CA ARG A 181 51.33 23.59 23.72
C ARG A 181 51.71 22.12 23.94
N GLU A 182 51.73 21.31 22.89
CA GLU A 182 52.04 19.88 22.97
C GLU A 182 53.48 19.61 23.41
N PHE A 183 54.44 20.39 22.90
CA PHE A 183 55.87 20.24 23.20
C PHE A 183 56.37 21.20 24.28
N ASN A 184 55.48 21.93 24.96
CA ASN A 184 55.78 22.88 26.04
C ASN A 184 56.93 23.85 25.72
N ILE A 185 56.89 24.45 24.53
CA ILE A 185 57.91 25.40 24.08
C ILE A 185 57.61 26.77 24.67
N ASP A 186 58.53 27.33 25.45
CA ASP A 186 58.41 28.70 25.96
C ASP A 186 58.70 29.73 24.85
N TYR A 187 57.67 30.05 24.06
CA TYR A 187 57.77 30.94 22.92
C TYR A 187 57.10 32.30 23.21
N PRO A 188 57.85 33.42 23.17
CA PRO A 188 57.31 34.73 23.54
C PRO A 188 56.20 35.20 22.58
N LEU A 189 55.13 35.78 23.15
CA LEU A 189 53.99 36.28 22.37
C LEU A 189 54.36 37.49 21.50
N GLN A 190 55.27 38.32 21.99
CA GLN A 190 55.80 39.50 21.32
C GLN A 190 57.31 39.34 21.15
N GLY A 191 57.85 39.80 20.02
CA GLY A 191 59.31 39.87 19.84
C GLY A 191 59.91 40.90 20.81
N PRO A 192 61.24 40.91 20.99
CA PRO A 192 61.90 41.96 21.76
C PRO A 192 61.47 43.31 21.19
N SER A 193 61.01 44.23 22.04
CA SER A 193 60.68 45.58 21.61
C SER A 193 61.95 46.18 20.99
N ALA A 194 61.85 46.72 19.77
CA ALA A 194 62.95 47.45 19.17
C ALA A 194 63.37 48.56 20.15
N LYS A 195 64.61 48.47 20.65
CA LYS A 195 65.26 49.55 21.37
C LYS A 195 65.84 50.54 20.37
#